data_AF-A0A137CVU0-F1
#
_entry.id   AF-A0A137CVU0-F1
#
_cell.length_a   1.000
_cell.length_b   1.000
_cell.length_c   1.000
_cell.angle_alpha   90.00
_cell.angle_beta   90.00
_cell.angle_gamma   90.00
#
_symmetry.space_group_name_H-M   'P 1'
#
loop_
_entity.id
_entity.type
_entity.pdbx_description
1 polymer ?
#
loop_
_entity_poly.entity_id
_entity_poly.type
_entity_poly.pdbx_seq_one_letter_code
_entity_poly.pdbx_strand_id
1 'polypeptide(L)'
;MPQQHPGRLQVLVVDTHCKRKLFSTKTQTDPDELARRFCTPDNCLVVVLCNNRFLFRLERAPGSHCRWRKGSRSRHQYLQDWLS
;
A
#
# COMPACT_ATOMS: atom_id res chain seq x y z
N MET A 1 10.61 -12.94 12.07
CA MET A 1 11.54 -12.80 10.94
C MET A 1 10.90 -11.84 9.93
N PRO A 2 11.46 -10.65 9.64
CA PRO A 2 10.94 -9.80 8.57
C PRO A 2 11.10 -10.54 7.23
N GLN A 3 10.02 -10.67 6.47
CA GLN A 3 10.05 -11.35 5.18
C GLN A 3 10.61 -10.38 4.14
N GLN A 4 11.90 -10.55 3.80
CA GLN A 4 12.52 -9.77 2.73
C GLN A 4 11.99 -10.25 1.39
N HIS A 5 11.41 -9.33 0.61
CA HIS A 5 10.86 -9.63 -0.70
C HIS A 5 11.89 -9.28 -1.79
N PRO A 6 12.41 -10.24 -2.56
CA PRO A 6 13.33 -9.97 -3.67
C PRO A 6 12.55 -9.39 -4.85
N GLY A 7 12.29 -8.09 -4.83
CA GLY A 7 11.58 -7.40 -5.90
C GLY A 7 11.45 -5.90 -5.66
N ARG A 8 11.08 -5.16 -6.72
CA ARG A 8 10.78 -3.73 -6.62
C ARG A 8 9.47 -3.58 -5.86
N LEU A 9 9.54 -3.02 -4.66
CA LEU A 9 8.36 -2.67 -3.90
C LEU A 9 7.79 -1.34 -4.40
N GLN A 10 6.47 -1.31 -4.54
CA GLN A 10 5.70 -0.14 -4.93
C GLN A 10 4.57 0.06 -3.93
N VAL A 11 4.30 1.31 -3.61
CA VAL A 11 3.21 1.70 -2.71
C VAL A 11 2.34 2.71 -3.43
N LEU A 12 1.11 2.32 -3.72
CA LEU A 12 0.09 3.24 -4.20
C LEU A 12 -0.69 3.76 -2.99
N VAL A 13 -0.76 5.08 -2.86
CA VAL A 13 -1.47 5.76 -1.78
C VAL A 13 -2.63 6.53 -2.37
N VAL A 14 -3.80 6.42 -1.75
CA VAL A 14 -4.95 7.29 -2.00
C VAL A 14 -5.17 8.16 -0.79
N ASP A 15 -5.11 9.48 -0.97
CA ASP A 15 -5.30 10.44 0.11
C ASP A 15 -6.78 10.79 0.34
N THR A 16 -7.05 11.57 1.38
CA THR A 16 -8.39 12.07 1.74
C THR A 16 -9.06 12.90 0.66
N HIS A 17 -8.29 13.50 -0.25
CA HIS A 17 -8.79 14.23 -1.41
C HIS A 17 -8.89 13.35 -2.66
N CYS A 18 -8.89 12.03 -2.50
CA CYS A 18 -8.99 11.04 -3.57
C CYS A 18 -7.85 11.11 -4.61
N LYS A 19 -6.72 11.79 -4.33
CA LYS A 19 -5.58 11.79 -5.24
C LYS A 19 -4.78 10.52 -5.05
N ARG A 20 -4.23 10.02 -6.15
CA ARG A 20 -3.43 8.80 -6.19
C ARG A 20 -1.96 9.18 -6.31
N LYS A 21 -1.10 8.60 -5.48
CA LYS A 21 0.35 8.79 -5.53
C LYS A 21 1.04 7.44 -5.54
N LEU A 22 1.97 7.23 -6.46
CA LEU A 22 2.74 5.99 -6.57
C LEU A 22 4.18 6.23 -6.11
N PHE A 23 4.60 5.48 -5.10
CA PHE A 23 5.95 5.44 -4.60
C PHE A 23 6.60 4.12 -4.98
N SER A 24 7.90 4.11 -5.27
CA SER A 24 8.62 2.88 -5.56
C SER A 24 9.98 2.89 -4.89
N THR A 25 10.37 1.76 -4.31
CA THR A 25 11.69 1.57 -3.71
C THR A 25 12.33 0.29 -4.24
N LYS A 26 13.65 0.36 -4.43
CA LYS A 26 14.50 -0.81 -4.76
C LYS A 26 15.20 -1.37 -3.53
N THR A 27 15.12 -0.67 -2.39
CA THR A 27 15.74 -1.10 -1.15
C THR A 27 15.01 -2.31 -0.61
N GLN A 28 15.76 -3.32 -0.16
CA GLN A 28 15.19 -4.45 0.58
C GLN A 28 14.68 -3.94 1.92
N THR A 29 13.39 -3.65 1.97
CA THR A 29 12.66 -3.22 3.16
C THR A 29 11.48 -4.15 3.34
N ASP A 30 11.11 -4.41 4.60
CA ASP A 30 9.91 -5.16 4.92
C ASP A 30 8.67 -4.39 4.38
N PRO A 31 7.79 -5.04 3.60
CA PRO A 31 6.68 -4.34 2.95
C PRO A 31 5.66 -3.81 3.97
N ASP A 32 5.50 -4.46 5.13
CA ASP A 32 4.63 -3.98 6.19
C ASP A 32 5.20 -2.71 6.83
N GLU A 33 6.51 -2.69 7.10
CA GLU A 33 7.20 -1.49 7.61
C GLU A 33 7.08 -0.33 6.62
N LEU A 34 7.32 -0.59 5.33
CA LEU A 34 7.18 0.42 4.28
C LEU A 34 5.76 0.98 4.22
N ALA A 35 4.75 0.11 4.25
CA ALA A 35 3.33 0.50 4.18
C ALA A 35 2.92 1.38 5.38
N ARG A 36 3.39 1.04 6.59
CA ARG A 36 3.09 1.78 7.82
C ARG A 36 3.55 3.24 7.76
N ARG A 37 4.62 3.55 7.02
CA ARG A 37 5.08 4.94 6.82
C ARG A 37 4.05 5.81 6.09
N PHE A 38 3.15 5.19 5.32
CA PHE A 38 2.08 5.87 4.61
C PHE A 38 0.73 5.82 5.36
N CYS A 39 0.65 5.17 6.52
CA CYS A 39 -0.55 5.13 7.36
C CYS A 39 -0.73 6.42 8.16
N THR A 40 -0.95 7.55 7.46
CA THR A 40 -1.13 8.88 8.06
C THR A 40 -2.59 9.34 8.02
N PRO A 41 -2.99 10.34 8.83
CA PRO A 41 -4.35 10.90 8.80
C PRO A 41 -4.76 11.51 7.45
N ASP A 42 -3.81 11.87 6.60
CA ASP A 42 -4.07 12.39 5.25
C ASP A 42 -4.36 11.27 4.24
N ASN A 43 -4.10 10.01 4.59
CA ASN A 43 -4.25 8.88 3.69
C ASN A 43 -5.46 8.01 4.07
N CYS A 44 -6.13 7.47 3.05
CA CYS A 44 -7.31 6.60 3.20
C CYS A 44 -7.02 5.15 2.81
N LEU A 45 -6.18 4.93 1.81
CA LEU A 45 -5.84 3.61 1.29
C LEU A 45 -4.35 3.56 0.95
N VAL A 46 -3.69 2.50 1.37
CA VAL A 46 -2.30 2.18 1.02
C VAL A 46 -2.29 0.79 0.40
N VAL A 47 -1.87 0.67 -0.86
CA VAL A 47 -1.75 -0.61 -1.57
C VAL A 47 -0.28 -0.90 -1.79
N VAL A 48 0.16 -2.08 -1.37
CA VAL A 48 1.54 -2.53 -1.55
C VAL A 48 1.60 -3.54 -2.68
N LEU A 49 2.54 -3.31 -3.58
CA LEU A 49 2.80 -4.17 -4.73
C LEU A 49 4.28 -4.55 -4.75
N CYS A 50 4.57 -5.75 -5.25
CA CYS A 50 5.93 -6.20 -5.54
C CYS A 50 6.00 -6.59 -7.02
N ASN A 51 6.94 -6.00 -7.76
CA ASN A 51 7.07 -6.20 -9.20
C ASN A 51 5.73 -6.00 -9.94
N ASN A 52 5.03 -4.89 -9.64
CA ASN A 52 3.68 -4.58 -10.12
C ASN A 52 2.55 -5.55 -9.74
N ARG A 53 2.79 -6.56 -8.89
CA ARG A 53 1.73 -7.49 -8.40
C ARG A 53 1.27 -7.11 -7.01
N PHE A 54 -0.03 -7.15 -6.79
CA PHE A 54 -0.64 -6.88 -5.49
C PHE A 54 -0.12 -7.84 -4.42
N LEU A 55 0.30 -7.29 -3.27
CA LEU A 55 0.62 -8.07 -2.08
C LEU A 55 -0.50 -7.96 -1.05
N PHE A 56 -0.80 -6.75 -0.62
CA PHE A 56 -1.86 -6.44 0.33
C PHE A 56 -2.23 -4.96 0.27
N ARG A 57 -3.29 -4.59 0.97
CA ARG A 57 -3.67 -3.20 1.21
C ARG A 57 -3.91 -2.93 2.69
N LEU A 58 -3.78 -1.68 3.06
CA LEU A 58 -4.19 -1.13 4.34
C LEU A 58 -5.27 -0.08 4.06
N GLU A 59 -6.44 -0.28 4.63
CA GLU A 59 -7.59 0.63 4.52
C GLU A 59 -7.84 1.30 5.86
N ARG A 60 -7.98 2.62 5.85
CA ARG A 60 -8.32 3.34 7.07
C ARG A 60 -9.77 3.05 7.46
N ALA A 61 -9.99 2.74 8.73
CA ALA A 61 -11.33 2.53 9.24
C ALA A 61 -12.13 3.85 9.20
N PRO A 62 -13.39 3.84 8.76
CA PRO A 62 -14.25 5.02 8.79
C PRO A 62 -14.33 5.60 10.21
N GLY A 63 -14.25 6.92 10.33
CA GLY A 63 -14.33 7.63 11.61
C GLY A 63 -13.12 7.44 12.54
N SER A 64 -12.00 6.88 12.06
CA SER A 64 -10.78 6.74 12.86
C SER A 64 -9.55 7.27 12.13
N HIS A 65 -8.76 8.11 12.79
CA HIS A 65 -7.52 8.64 12.23
C HIS A 65 -6.34 7.66 12.33
N CYS A 66 -6.40 6.70 13.26
CA CYS A 66 -5.26 5.84 13.59
C CYS A 66 -5.51 4.34 13.34
N ARG A 67 -6.76 3.93 13.05
CA ARG A 67 -7.10 2.52 12.87
C ARG A 67 -7.06 2.12 11.41
N TRP A 68 -6.20 1.17 11.07
CA TRP A 68 -6.02 0.62 9.73
C TRP A 68 -6.34 -0.87 9.72
N ARG A 69 -6.97 -1.34 8.63
CA ARG A 69 -7.33 -2.74 8.41
C ARG A 69 -6.50 -3.29 7.27
N LYS A 70 -5.83 -4.43 7.49
CA LYS A 70 -5.07 -5.12 6.44
C LYS A 70 -5.98 -6.05 5.65
N GLY A 71 -6.02 -5.86 4.34
CA GLY A 71 -6.70 -6.74 3.39
C GLY A 71 -5.69 -7.46 2.50
N SER A 72 -5.71 -8.78 2.50
CA SER A 72 -4.82 -9.61 1.66
C SER A 72 -5.46 -10.02 0.33
N ARG A 73 -6.67 -9.54 0.03
CA ARG A 73 -7.40 -9.85 -1.20
C ARG A 73 -7.82 -8.56 -1.89
N SER A 74 -7.74 -8.59 -3.22
CA SER A 74 -8.18 -7.50 -4.09
C SER A 74 -8.68 -8.08 -5.41
N ARG A 75 -9.62 -7.40 -6.08
CA ARG A 75 -9.96 -7.72 -7.48
C ARG A 75 -8.88 -7.21 -8.43
N HIS A 76 -8.25 -6.10 -8.09
CA HIS A 76 -7.14 -5.49 -8.81
C HIS A 76 -5.84 -6.18 -8.37
N GLN A 77 -5.30 -7.03 -9.24
CA GLN A 77 -4.15 -7.89 -8.99
C GLN A 77 -2.84 -7.28 -9.49
N TYR A 78 -2.92 -6.36 -10.44
CA TYR A 78 -1.78 -5.70 -11.05
C TYR A 78 -1.84 -4.19 -10.85
N LEU A 79 -0.69 -3.53 -10.88
CA LEU A 79 -0.60 -2.07 -10.76
C LEU A 79 -1.50 -1.34 -11.75
N GLN A 80 -1.56 -1.82 -13.00
CA GLN A 80 -2.36 -1.18 -14.06
C GLN A 80 -3.85 -1.15 -13.72
N ASP A 81 -4.37 -2.19 -13.05
CA ASP A 81 -5.77 -2.24 -12.61
C ASP A 81 -6.12 -1.11 -11.63
N TRP A 82 -5.13 -0.60 -10.89
CA TRP A 82 -5.30 0.48 -9.92
C TRP A 82 -5.05 1.88 -10.50
N LEU A 83 -4.38 1.96 -11.65
CA LEU A 83 -4.05 3.21 -12.33
C LEU A 83 -5.08 3.59 -13.40
N SER A 84 -5.89 2.63 -13.86
CA SER A 84 -7.08 2.85 -14.68
C SER A 84 -8.12 3.70 -13.93
#